data_AF-A0A7K5Z7X3-F1
#
_entry.id   AF-A0A7K5Z7X3-F1
#
_cell.length_a   1.000
_cell.length_b   1.000
_cell.length_c   1.000
_cell.angle_alpha   90.00
_cell.angle_beta   90.00
_cell.angle_gamma   90.00
#
_symmetry.space_group_name_H-M   'P 1'
#
loop_
_entity.id
_entity.type
_entity.pdbx_description
1 polymer ?
#
loop_
_entity_poly.entity_id
_entity_poly.type
_entity_poly.pdbx_seq_one_letter_code
_entity_poly.pdbx_strand_id
1 'polypeptide(L)' 'QSRHSLHLGDCAVALARYGGDRHRDLGLAAEQLRLARRHLGRITGHVGAEDVLDVIFRDFCIGK' A
#
# COMPACT_ATOMS: atom_id res chain seq x y z
N GLN A 1 -20.76 7.18 -1.80
CA GLN A 1 -19.67 7.02 -2.79
C GLN A 1 -18.32 7.62 -2.32
N SER A 2 -18.13 7.93 -1.04
CA SER A 2 -16.94 8.66 -0.53
C SER A 2 -15.72 7.78 -0.19
N ARG A 3 -15.90 6.47 0.03
CA ARG A 3 -14.79 5.56 0.40
C ARG A 3 -13.88 5.20 -0.79
N HIS A 4 -14.44 4.93 -1.96
CA HIS A 4 -13.65 4.57 -3.14
C HIS A 4 -12.85 5.77 -3.66
N SER A 5 -13.44 6.97 -3.66
CA SER A 5 -12.72 8.19 -4.03
C SER A 5 -11.56 8.51 -3.09
N LEU A 6 -11.72 8.25 -1.77
CA LEU A 6 -10.63 8.37 -0.81
C LEU A 6 -9.47 7.42 -1.15
N HIS A 7 -9.76 6.12 -1.34
CA HIS A 7 -8.71 5.15 -1.68
C HIS A 7 -8.06 5.42 -3.05
N LEU A 8 -8.81 5.95 -4.03
CA LEU A 8 -8.22 6.38 -5.30
C LEU A 8 -7.26 7.57 -5.10
N GLY A 9 -7.65 8.54 -4.27
CA GLY A 9 -6.79 9.67 -3.91
C GLY A 9 -5.51 9.21 -3.21
N ASP A 10 -5.63 8.34 -2.19
CA ASP A 10 -4.49 7.79 -1.47
C ASP A 10 -3.56 6.99 -2.40
N CYS A 11 -4.13 6.20 -3.32
CA CYS A 11 -3.37 5.48 -4.34
C CYS A 11 -2.57 6.44 -5.24
N ALA A 12 -3.20 7.52 -5.70
CA ALA A 12 -2.53 8.50 -6.55
C ALA A 12 -1.38 9.21 -5.81
N VAL A 13 -1.57 9.54 -4.52
CA VAL A 13 -0.52 10.13 -3.68
C VAL A 13 0.67 9.17 -3.52
N ALA A 14 0.41 7.89 -3.27
CA ALA A 14 1.47 6.88 -3.15
C ALA A 14 2.26 6.73 -4.46
N LEU A 15 1.58 6.68 -5.61
CA LEU A 15 2.23 6.61 -6.93
C LEU A 15 3.07 7.87 -7.25
N ALA A 16 2.61 9.05 -6.82
CA ALA A 16 3.39 10.28 -6.96
C ALA A 16 4.68 10.23 -6.13
N ARG A 17 4.61 9.73 -4.90
CA ARG A 17 5.79 9.54 -4.03
C ARG A 17 6.76 8.52 -4.58
N TYR A 18 6.25 7.39 -5.11
CA TYR A 18 7.08 6.41 -5.81
C TYR A 18 7.93 7.06 -6.90
N GLY A 19 7.36 7.95 -7.71
CA GLY A 19 8.11 8.66 -8.76
C GLY A 19 9.30 9.48 -8.22
N GLY A 20 9.13 10.10 -7.05
CA GLY A 20 10.18 10.86 -6.36
C GLY A 20 11.24 9.97 -5.70
N ASP A 21 10.82 8.85 -5.11
CA ASP A 21 11.70 7.95 -4.37
C ASP A 21 12.48 7.00 -5.29
N ARG A 22 11.96 6.68 -6.48
CA ARG A 22 12.53 5.68 -7.42
C ARG A 22 14.01 5.87 -7.73
N HIS A 23 14.49 7.11 -7.75
CA HIS A 23 15.89 7.44 -8.05
C HIS A 23 16.74 7.69 -6.80
N ARG A 24 16.13 7.76 -5.61
CA ARG A 24 16.81 8.04 -4.34
C ARG A 24 16.97 6.79 -3.49
N ASP A 25 15.90 6.01 -3.38
CA ASP A 25 15.84 4.83 -2.50
C ASP A 25 14.83 3.84 -3.06
N LEU A 26 15.33 2.69 -3.51
CA LEU A 26 14.51 1.61 -4.07
C LEU A 26 13.60 0.96 -3.02
N GLY A 27 14.01 0.93 -1.76
CA GLY A 27 13.21 0.40 -0.66
C GLY A 27 12.00 1.29 -0.36
N LEU A 28 12.22 2.61 -0.26
CA LEU A 28 11.12 3.57 -0.11
C LEU A 28 10.18 3.53 -1.33
N ALA A 29 10.74 3.48 -2.54
CA ALA A 29 9.96 3.35 -3.76
C ALA A 29 9.11 2.07 -3.79
N ALA A 30 9.67 0.92 -3.37
CA ALA A 30 8.93 -0.33 -3.27
C ALA A 30 7.78 -0.24 -2.25
N GLU A 31 8.00 0.42 -1.10
CA GLU A 31 6.95 0.63 -0.11
C GLU A 31 5.81 1.52 -0.65
N GLN A 32 6.12 2.58 -1.40
CA GLN A 32 5.09 3.40 -2.05
C GLN A 32 4.25 2.59 -3.05
N LEU A 33 4.86 1.69 -3.83
CA LEU A 33 4.13 0.78 -4.72
C LEU A 33 3.25 -0.20 -3.95
N ARG A 34 3.75 -0.75 -2.85
CA ARG A 34 2.98 -1.65 -1.97
C ARG A 34 1.74 -0.95 -1.40
N LEU A 35 1.89 0.30 -0.95
CA LEU A 35 0.78 1.14 -0.48
C LEU A 35 -0.24 1.40 -1.60
N ALA A 36 0.22 1.80 -2.79
CA ALA A 36 -0.66 2.02 -3.95
C ALA A 36 -1.48 0.76 -4.29
N ARG A 37 -0.82 -0.41 -4.35
CA ARG A 37 -1.46 -1.71 -4.59
C ARG A 37 -2.56 -2.00 -3.55
N ARG A 38 -2.28 -1.75 -2.27
CA ARG A 38 -3.23 -1.97 -1.17
C ARG A 38 -4.48 -1.09 -1.31
N HIS A 39 -4.31 0.18 -1.65
CA HIS A 39 -5.44 1.10 -1.88
C HIS A 39 -6.31 0.67 -3.07
N LEU A 40 -5.68 0.21 -4.17
CA LEU A 40 -6.40 -0.37 -5.30
C LEU A 40 -7.16 -1.64 -4.92
N GLY A 41 -6.55 -2.53 -4.14
CA GLY A 41 -7.19 -3.75 -3.65
C GLY A 41 -8.47 -3.49 -2.85
N ARG A 42 -8.51 -2.41 -2.06
CA ARG A 42 -9.71 -1.98 -1.32
C ARG A 42 -10.86 -1.50 -2.22
N ILE A 43 -10.56 -1.06 -3.44
CA ILE A 43 -11.55 -0.61 -4.42
C ILE A 43 -12.06 -1.79 -5.24
N THR A 44 -11.17 -2.68 -5.66
CA THR A 44 -11.50 -3.82 -6.53
C THR A 44 -11.96 -5.07 -5.77
N GLY A 45 -11.86 -5.06 -4.43
CA GLY A 45 -12.10 -6.25 -3.60
C GLY A 45 -10.96 -7.27 -3.69
N HIS A 46 -9.84 -6.91 -4.32
CA HIS A 46 -8.68 -7.77 -4.44
C HIS A 46 -7.82 -7.68 -3.18
N VAL A 47 -7.71 -8.79 -2.45
CA VAL A 47 -6.84 -8.93 -1.27
C VAL A 47 -5.76 -9.95 -1.63
N GLY A 48 -4.52 -9.49 -1.74
CA GLY A 48 -3.39 -10.36 -2.06
C GLY A 48 -2.88 -11.10 -0.83
N ALA A 49 -2.07 -12.15 -1.03
CA ALA A 49 -1.45 -12.89 0.08
C ALA A 49 -0.68 -11.97 1.04
N GLU A 50 0.04 -10.97 0.52
CA GLU A 50 0.73 -9.96 1.34
C GLU A 50 -0.22 -9.16 2.25
N ASP A 51 -1.44 -8.86 1.79
CA ASP A 51 -2.42 -8.12 2.59
C ASP A 51 -2.95 -8.98 3.75
N VAL A 52 -3.05 -10.30 3.53
CA VAL A 52 -3.40 -11.29 4.56
C VAL A 52 -2.24 -11.47 5.54
N LEU A 53 -1.02 -11.59 5.05
CA LEU A 53 0.19 -11.67 5.88
C LEU A 53 0.37 -10.41 6.73
N ASP A 54 0.11 -9.21 6.20
CA ASP A 54 0.13 -7.95 6.95
C ASP A 54 -0.89 -7.92 8.09
N VAL A 55 -2.03 -8.63 7.98
CA VAL A 55 -3.01 -8.73 9.06
C VAL A 55 -2.53 -9.74 10.10
N ILE A 56 -2.10 -10.93 9.64
CA ILE A 56 -1.59 -11.99 10.52
C ILE A 56 -0.39 -11.46 11.32
N PHE A 57 0.59 -10.85 10.68
CA PHE A 57 1.80 -10.36 11.34
C PHE A 57 1.63 -9.03 12.10
N ARG A 58 0.52 -8.29 11.88
CA ARG A 58 0.25 -7.07 12.67
C ARG A 58 -0.24 -7.37 14.09
N ASP A 59 -0.93 -8.50 14.28
CA ASP A 59 -1.43 -8.91 15.61
C ASP A 59 -0.41 -9.80 16.36
N PHE A 60 0.58 -10.34 15.65
CA PHE A 60 1.80 -10.85 16.28
C PHE A 60 2.67 -9.65 16.66
N CYS A 61 2.51 -9.16 17.90
CA CYS A 61 3.51 -8.29 18.52
C CYS A 61 4.90 -8.81 18.15
N ILE A 62 5.74 -7.95 17.57
CA ILE A 62 7.16 -8.17 17.38
C ILE A 62 7.77 -8.37 18.76
N GLY A 63 7.71 -9.61 19.23
CA GLY A 63 8.42 -10.15 20.35
C GLY A 63 9.55 -11.02 19.81
N LYS A 64 10.40 -10.44 18.97
CA LYS A 64 11.83 -10.74 18.77
C LYS A 64 12.49 -9.61 17.98
#